data_AF-A0A7C5GLP5-F1
#
_entry.id   AF-A0A7C5GLP5-F1
#
_cell.length_a   1.000
_cell.length_b   1.000
_cell.length_c   1.000
_cell.angle_alpha   90.00
_cell.angle_beta   90.00
_cell.angle_gamma   90.00
#
_symmetry.space_group_name_H-M   'P 1'
#
loop_
_entity.id
_entity.type
_entity.pdbx_description
1 polymer ?
#
loop_
_entity_poly.entity_id
_entity_poly.type
_entity_poly.pdbx_seq_one_letter_code
_entity_poly.pdbx_strand_id
1 'polypeptide(L)'
;MPLPCPRCCLPRSAMKPAKNGRPDLPVVAMHRRGFIAGAGAAGALTLTASPLAAASAHAQAVAALTPARGRLLHGTFPGGFTGEEDDITVAQVKAYEAAVGKHVAWVMFSHNWFQGRRFPSQTARWILAHGSTPYVRLMLRSDSAEMRREPKYTLKRIAAGKFDADLARWGRDVAALGAPVIAEYGTEMNGEWFRWNGRWNGRAAGAKLFRAAYRRIIEVTRAAGAQNIVWVFHVNHADWPNVRWNRFENYYPGDDVIDWCGVSVYSMLGPDEDEPSDFVASLDQAYRRLRRLAPSKPVIVSEFGTDIRNPREPAAPWADRALG
;
A
#
# COMPACT_ATOMS: atom_id res chain seq x y z
N MET A 1 5.77 -28.39 16.36
CA MET A 1 6.62 -27.31 16.92
C MET A 1 6.84 -26.32 15.79
N PRO A 2 6.40 -25.06 15.87
CA PRO A 2 6.61 -24.13 14.77
C PRO A 2 8.04 -23.57 14.87
N LEU A 3 8.82 -23.80 13.82
CA LEU A 3 10.17 -23.26 13.65
C LEU A 3 10.07 -21.75 13.34
N PRO A 4 10.97 -20.91 13.88
CA PRO A 4 11.01 -19.49 13.60
C PRO A 4 11.66 -19.20 12.24
N CYS A 5 11.03 -18.37 11.42
CA CYS A 5 11.61 -17.85 10.18
C CYS A 5 12.71 -16.81 10.52
N PRO A 6 13.99 -17.00 10.12
CA PRO A 6 15.05 -16.05 10.40
C PRO A 6 15.35 -15.17 9.18
N ARG A 7 15.24 -13.85 9.40
CA ARG A 7 16.14 -12.78 8.93
C ARG A 7 16.71 -12.91 7.50
N CYS A 8 16.23 -12.03 6.62
CA CYS A 8 17.00 -11.56 5.47
C CYS A 8 17.54 -10.15 5.71
N CYS A 9 18.63 -10.05 6.47
CA CYS A 9 19.49 -8.86 6.46
C CYS A 9 20.93 -9.34 6.26
N LEU A 10 21.53 -9.01 5.11
CA LEU A 10 22.96 -9.20 4.85
C LEU A 10 23.79 -8.02 5.41
N PRO A 11 25.09 -8.22 5.68
CA PRO A 11 25.84 -7.45 6.67
C PRO A 11 26.46 -6.14 6.16
N ARG A 12 26.66 -5.22 7.10
CA ARG A 12 27.40 -3.96 6.99
C ARG A 12 28.85 -4.21 6.54
N SER A 13 29.32 -3.43 5.56
CA SER A 13 30.74 -3.10 5.44
C SER A 13 30.91 -1.58 5.43
N ALA A 14 31.88 -1.12 6.20
CA ALA A 14 32.06 0.26 6.61
C ALA A 14 32.79 1.09 5.54
N MET A 15 32.31 2.31 5.27
CA MET A 15 33.11 3.33 4.59
C MET A 15 32.92 4.68 5.29
N LYS A 16 34.03 5.27 5.75
CA LYS A 16 34.11 6.55 6.47
C LYS A 16 33.94 7.74 5.50
N PRO A 17 33.49 8.92 5.98
CA PRO A 17 33.19 10.06 5.14
C PRO A 17 34.44 10.91 4.84
N ALA A 18 34.52 11.44 3.60
CA ALA A 18 35.45 12.49 3.23
C ALA A 18 34.77 13.87 3.37
N LYS A 19 35.56 14.84 3.85
CA LYS A 19 35.17 16.23 4.15
C LYS A 19 35.45 17.19 2.99
N ASN A 20 34.65 18.26 2.98
CA ASN A 20 34.91 19.65 2.55
C ASN A 20 34.78 20.05 1.08
N GLY A 21 34.08 21.19 0.89
CA GLY A 21 34.21 22.08 -0.26
C GLY A 21 32.94 22.86 -0.62
N ARG A 22 32.68 24.01 0.03
CA ARG A 22 31.84 25.09 -0.53
C ARG A 22 32.72 26.00 -1.41
N PRO A 23 32.14 26.66 -2.43
CA PRO A 23 32.07 28.12 -2.35
C PRO A 23 30.72 28.72 -2.80
N ASP A 24 30.59 30.02 -2.53
CA ASP A 24 29.39 30.84 -2.51
C ASP A 24 28.78 31.24 -3.87
N LEU A 25 27.45 31.44 -3.78
CA LEU A 25 26.46 32.27 -4.49
C LEU A 25 26.87 33.18 -5.68
N PRO A 26 25.86 33.54 -6.51
CA PRO A 26 25.32 34.90 -6.36
C PRO A 26 23.80 34.98 -6.20
N VAL A 27 23.42 35.98 -5.40
CA VAL A 27 22.09 36.48 -5.07
C VAL A 27 21.57 37.34 -6.24
N VAL A 28 20.33 37.13 -6.66
CA VAL A 28 19.59 38.08 -7.51
C VAL A 28 18.44 38.66 -6.70
N ALA A 29 18.59 39.91 -6.28
CA ALA A 29 17.55 40.71 -5.66
C ALA A 29 16.68 41.35 -6.74
N MET A 30 15.35 41.20 -6.63
CA MET A 30 14.40 41.98 -7.42
C MET A 30 13.43 42.70 -6.47
N HIS A 31 13.51 44.02 -6.47
CA HIS A 31 12.62 44.92 -5.74
C HIS A 31 11.19 44.84 -6.29
N ARG A 32 10.19 44.72 -5.41
CA ARG A 32 8.84 45.23 -5.69
C ARG A 32 8.27 45.99 -4.48
N ARG A 33 7.79 47.19 -4.81
CA ARG A 33 7.23 48.23 -3.96
C ARG A 33 5.98 47.77 -3.23
N GLY A 34 5.78 48.32 -2.03
CA GLY A 34 4.68 48.00 -1.14
C GLY A 34 3.30 48.40 -1.66
N PHE A 35 2.31 47.71 -1.11
CA PHE A 35 0.94 48.19 -0.92
C PHE A 35 0.53 47.84 0.51
N ILE A 36 0.12 48.87 1.26
CA ILE A 36 -0.57 48.75 2.54
C ILE A 36 -2.06 48.74 2.20
N ALA A 37 -2.80 47.69 2.57
CA ALA A 37 -4.25 47.73 2.64
C ALA A 37 -4.80 46.63 3.58
N GLY A 38 -5.46 47.06 4.65
CA GLY A 38 -6.62 46.41 5.26
C GLY A 38 -6.43 45.05 5.93
N ALA A 39 -6.34 45.05 7.26
CA ALA A 39 -6.64 43.88 8.09
C ALA A 39 -8.15 43.57 8.00
N GLY A 40 -8.56 42.84 6.96
CA GLY A 40 -9.83 42.13 6.90
C GLY A 40 -9.58 40.69 7.31
N ALA A 41 -10.30 40.20 8.32
CA ALA A 41 -10.23 38.80 8.75
C ALA A 41 -10.57 37.89 7.57
N ALA A 42 -9.55 37.28 6.94
CA ALA A 42 -9.71 36.23 5.96
C ALA A 42 -10.17 34.96 6.68
N GLY A 43 -11.47 34.87 6.95
CA GLY A 43 -12.10 33.59 7.24
C GLY A 43 -11.87 32.68 6.04
N ALA A 44 -11.00 31.68 6.19
CA ALA A 44 -10.81 30.66 5.17
C ALA A 44 -12.13 29.91 4.99
N LEU A 45 -12.91 30.32 3.98
CA LEU A 45 -14.09 29.61 3.54
C LEU A 45 -13.60 28.30 2.90
N THR A 46 -13.47 27.25 3.69
CA THR A 46 -13.27 25.90 3.15
C THR A 46 -14.52 25.50 2.39
N LEU A 47 -14.53 25.72 1.07
CA LEU A 47 -15.53 25.16 0.17
C LEU A 47 -15.43 23.64 0.21
N THR A 48 -16.35 22.99 0.93
CA THR A 48 -16.53 21.55 0.85
C THR A 48 -17.10 21.21 -0.51
N ALA A 49 -16.44 20.32 -1.26
CA ALA A 49 -16.97 19.84 -2.53
C ALA A 49 -18.37 19.23 -2.32
N SER A 50 -19.30 19.52 -3.23
CA SER A 50 -20.62 18.90 -3.20
C SER A 50 -20.50 17.37 -3.31
N PRO A 51 -21.40 16.59 -2.68
CA PRO A 51 -21.33 15.12 -2.72
C PRO A 51 -21.25 14.54 -4.13
N LEU A 52 -21.96 15.14 -5.08
CA LEU A 52 -21.95 14.72 -6.49
C LEU A 52 -20.58 14.94 -7.16
N ALA A 53 -19.92 16.07 -6.88
CA ALA A 53 -18.60 16.37 -7.41
C ALA A 53 -17.54 15.42 -6.81
N ALA A 54 -17.65 15.12 -5.51
CA ALA A 54 -16.79 14.17 -4.84
C ALA A 54 -16.94 12.75 -5.43
N ALA A 55 -18.18 12.29 -5.64
CA ALA A 55 -18.46 11.00 -6.27
C ALA A 55 -17.93 10.93 -7.72
N SER A 56 -18.10 12.02 -8.49
CA SER A 56 -17.57 12.11 -9.85
C SER A 56 -16.05 12.04 -9.89
N ALA A 57 -15.36 12.79 -9.01
CA ALA A 57 -13.90 12.77 -8.93
C ALA A 57 -13.37 11.37 -8.57
N HIS A 58 -14.05 10.68 -7.65
CA HIS A 58 -13.71 9.32 -7.28
C HIS A 58 -13.92 8.33 -8.44
N ALA A 59 -15.06 8.39 -9.12
CA ALA A 59 -15.34 7.54 -10.28
C ALA A 59 -14.31 7.74 -11.40
N GLN A 60 -13.86 8.98 -11.64
CA GLN A 60 -12.80 9.28 -12.60
C GLN A 60 -11.45 8.66 -12.21
N ALA A 61 -11.08 8.71 -10.92
CA ALA A 61 -9.86 8.08 -10.43
C ALA A 61 -9.88 6.55 -10.62
N VAL A 62 -10.99 5.91 -10.27
CA VAL A 62 -11.18 4.45 -10.48
C VAL A 62 -11.11 4.10 -11.97
N ALA A 63 -11.80 4.87 -12.82
CA ALA A 63 -11.82 4.63 -14.26
C ALA A 63 -10.44 4.80 -14.90
N ALA A 64 -9.68 5.81 -14.48
CA ALA A 64 -8.33 6.09 -14.99
C ALA A 64 -7.33 4.95 -14.72
N LEU A 65 -7.53 4.20 -13.63
CA LEU A 65 -6.62 3.13 -13.22
C LEU A 65 -7.13 1.73 -13.60
N THR A 66 -8.38 1.59 -14.02
CA THR A 66 -8.94 0.29 -14.40
C THR A 66 -8.55 -0.03 -15.85
N PRO A 67 -7.88 -1.16 -16.14
CA PRO A 67 -7.53 -1.51 -17.50
C PRO A 67 -8.77 -1.72 -18.38
N ALA A 68 -8.64 -1.36 -19.66
CA ALA A 68 -9.61 -1.78 -20.67
C ALA A 68 -9.74 -3.32 -20.70
N ARG A 69 -10.93 -3.81 -21.03
CA ARG A 69 -11.20 -5.26 -21.10
C ARG A 69 -10.18 -5.97 -21.97
N GLY A 70 -9.59 -7.06 -21.45
CA GLY A 70 -8.58 -7.84 -22.16
C GLY A 70 -7.17 -7.22 -22.14
N ARG A 71 -6.93 -6.18 -21.34
CA ARG A 71 -5.60 -5.64 -21.06
C ARG A 71 -5.21 -5.90 -19.61
N LEU A 72 -3.93 -6.13 -19.39
CA LEU A 72 -3.33 -6.21 -18.06
C LEU A 72 -2.41 -5.00 -17.85
N LEU A 73 -2.50 -4.40 -16.68
CA LEU A 73 -1.50 -3.44 -16.21
C LEU A 73 -0.42 -4.20 -15.47
N HIS A 74 0.81 -3.73 -15.62
CA HIS A 74 1.98 -4.31 -14.98
C HIS A 74 2.55 -3.29 -14.01
N GLY A 75 2.68 -3.65 -12.75
CA GLY A 75 3.35 -2.81 -11.76
C GLY A 75 4.36 -3.61 -10.95
N THR A 76 5.08 -2.90 -10.09
CA THR A 76 6.21 -3.49 -9.37
C THR A 76 6.37 -2.91 -7.97
N PHE A 77 6.84 -3.74 -7.04
CA PHE A 77 7.66 -3.27 -5.93
C PHE A 77 9.13 -3.39 -6.38
N PRO A 78 9.85 -2.27 -6.59
CA PRO A 78 11.16 -2.29 -7.25
C PRO A 78 12.31 -2.74 -6.32
N GLY A 79 12.00 -3.17 -5.10
CA GLY A 79 12.96 -3.52 -4.06
C GLY A 79 13.28 -2.36 -3.11
N GLY A 80 14.03 -2.66 -2.06
CA GLY A 80 14.43 -1.72 -1.01
C GLY A 80 15.72 -2.17 -0.33
N PHE A 81 16.29 -1.35 0.54
CA PHE A 81 17.54 -1.64 1.25
C PHE A 81 17.30 -2.13 2.68
N THR A 82 16.23 -1.62 3.31
CA THR A 82 15.91 -1.92 4.72
C THR A 82 15.07 -3.17 4.91
N GLY A 83 14.37 -3.62 3.86
CA GLY A 83 13.35 -4.67 3.95
C GLY A 83 11.99 -4.18 4.49
N GLU A 84 11.86 -2.91 4.84
CA GLU A 84 10.60 -2.31 5.31
C GLU A 84 9.73 -1.76 4.17
N GLU A 85 10.23 -1.86 2.94
CA GLU A 85 9.58 -1.50 1.67
C GLU A 85 9.19 -0.01 1.56
N ASP A 86 9.78 0.85 2.39
CA ASP A 86 9.50 2.29 2.46
C ASP A 86 10.63 3.17 1.91
N ASP A 87 11.69 2.55 1.38
CA ASP A 87 12.93 3.18 0.92
C ASP A 87 13.19 2.99 -0.59
N ILE A 88 12.12 2.88 -1.37
CA ILE A 88 12.19 2.75 -2.83
C ILE A 88 12.74 4.01 -3.52
N THR A 89 13.43 3.81 -4.64
CA THR A 89 14.03 4.89 -5.43
C THR A 89 13.66 4.81 -6.90
N VAL A 90 13.68 5.96 -7.59
CA VAL A 90 13.49 6.02 -9.05
C VAL A 90 14.53 5.20 -9.81
N ALA A 91 15.75 5.07 -9.28
CA ALA A 91 16.80 4.28 -9.90
C ALA A 91 16.47 2.78 -9.91
N GLN A 92 15.89 2.25 -8.83
CA GLN A 92 15.43 0.86 -8.77
C GLN A 92 14.28 0.61 -9.74
N VAL A 93 13.33 1.54 -9.86
CA VAL A 93 12.25 1.45 -10.86
C VAL A 93 12.82 1.41 -12.27
N LYS A 94 13.72 2.34 -12.62
CA LYS A 94 14.35 2.38 -13.95
C LYS A 94 15.17 1.13 -14.25
N ALA A 95 15.87 0.58 -13.25
CA ALA A 95 16.61 -0.67 -13.41
C ALA A 95 15.67 -1.85 -13.67
N TYR A 96 14.54 -1.92 -12.96
CA TYR A 96 13.50 -2.91 -13.19
C TYR A 96 12.92 -2.79 -14.61
N GLU A 97 12.51 -1.60 -15.03
CA GLU A 97 11.96 -1.36 -16.37
C GLU A 97 12.95 -1.68 -17.50
N ALA A 98 14.24 -1.39 -17.29
CA ALA A 98 15.30 -1.75 -18.23
C ALA A 98 15.47 -3.27 -18.35
N ALA A 99 15.31 -4.01 -17.24
CA ALA A 99 15.40 -5.47 -17.23
C ALA A 99 14.18 -6.13 -17.90
N VAL A 100 12.96 -5.61 -17.67
CA VAL A 100 11.72 -6.20 -18.22
C VAL A 100 11.33 -5.62 -19.58
N GLY A 101 11.97 -4.54 -20.02
CA GLY A 101 11.69 -3.86 -21.30
C GLY A 101 10.33 -3.18 -21.37
N LYS A 102 9.74 -2.81 -20.22
CA LYS A 102 8.36 -2.27 -20.13
C LYS A 102 8.23 -1.24 -19.02
N HIS A 103 7.51 -0.15 -19.32
CA HIS A 103 7.13 0.86 -18.34
C HIS A 103 6.11 0.32 -17.34
N VAL A 104 6.29 0.58 -16.04
CA VAL A 104 5.38 0.11 -15.00
C VAL A 104 4.20 1.07 -14.83
N ALA A 105 2.99 0.53 -14.81
CA ALA A 105 1.75 1.30 -14.61
C ALA A 105 1.63 1.85 -13.18
N TRP A 106 2.10 1.09 -12.19
CA TRP A 106 2.16 1.52 -10.80
C TRP A 106 3.42 1.02 -10.08
N VAL A 107 3.83 1.77 -9.07
CA VAL A 107 4.97 1.46 -8.19
C VAL A 107 4.45 1.33 -6.77
N MET A 108 4.64 0.15 -6.18
CA MET A 108 4.20 -0.15 -4.82
C MET A 108 5.27 0.19 -3.79
N PHE A 109 4.84 0.67 -2.62
CA PHE A 109 5.70 0.86 -1.44
C PHE A 109 4.88 0.91 -0.14
N SER A 110 5.56 0.66 0.98
CA SER A 110 4.96 0.71 2.32
C SER A 110 5.09 2.10 2.94
N HIS A 111 4.05 2.49 3.68
CA HIS A 111 4.07 3.67 4.53
C HIS A 111 3.94 3.26 6.00
N ASN A 112 5.09 3.14 6.65
CA ASN A 112 5.23 2.66 8.02
C ASN A 112 5.01 3.77 9.06
N TRP A 113 3.93 3.66 9.84
CA TRP A 113 3.56 4.69 10.83
C TRP A 113 4.49 4.82 12.05
N PHE A 114 5.44 3.90 12.19
CA PHE A 114 6.54 4.06 13.16
C PHE A 114 7.65 4.98 12.66
N GLN A 115 7.79 5.17 11.33
CA GLN A 115 8.71 6.14 10.74
C GLN A 115 8.11 7.54 10.67
N GLY A 116 6.79 7.64 10.55
CA GLY A 116 6.07 8.91 10.49
C GLY A 116 4.63 8.71 10.09
N ARG A 117 3.75 9.65 10.44
CA ARG A 117 2.31 9.57 10.13
C ARG A 117 1.87 10.47 8.98
N ARG A 118 2.80 11.26 8.44
CA ARG A 118 2.55 12.13 7.27
C ARG A 118 2.63 11.29 6.01
N PHE A 119 1.74 11.56 5.05
CA PHE A 119 1.81 10.87 3.78
C PHE A 119 3.19 11.11 3.14
N PRO A 120 3.84 10.06 2.59
CA PRO A 120 5.15 10.16 1.94
C PRO A 120 5.02 10.84 0.56
N SER A 121 4.66 12.13 0.55
CA SER A 121 4.41 12.90 -0.66
C SER A 121 5.62 12.97 -1.58
N GLN A 122 6.85 12.97 -1.05
CA GLN A 122 8.04 12.98 -1.89
C GLN A 122 8.12 11.70 -2.74
N THR A 123 7.87 10.54 -2.14
CA THR A 123 7.85 9.25 -2.84
C THR A 123 6.77 9.23 -3.91
N ALA A 124 5.54 9.59 -3.53
CA ALA A 124 4.43 9.64 -4.47
C ALA A 124 4.66 10.63 -5.64
N ARG A 125 5.25 11.80 -5.37
CA ARG A 125 5.50 12.82 -6.41
C ARG A 125 6.52 12.37 -7.43
N TRP A 126 7.60 11.69 -7.03
CA TRP A 126 8.55 11.20 -8.03
C TRP A 126 7.98 10.03 -8.83
N ILE A 127 7.14 9.17 -8.22
CA ILE A 127 6.43 8.09 -8.95
C ILE A 127 5.53 8.70 -10.03
N LEU A 128 4.75 9.73 -9.67
CA LEU A 128 3.92 10.46 -10.62
C LEU A 128 4.74 11.15 -11.72
N ALA A 129 5.87 11.77 -11.35
CA ALA A 129 6.78 12.40 -12.32
C ALA A 129 7.47 11.40 -13.25
N HIS A 130 7.63 10.14 -12.81
CA HIS A 130 8.08 9.03 -13.64
C HIS A 130 6.99 8.54 -14.62
N GLY A 131 5.74 8.96 -14.44
CA GLY A 131 4.61 8.54 -15.27
C GLY A 131 3.94 7.24 -14.80
N SER A 132 4.14 6.87 -13.54
CA SER A 132 3.49 5.72 -12.90
C SER A 132 2.54 6.17 -11.80
N THR A 133 1.63 5.29 -11.40
CA THR A 133 0.72 5.54 -10.27
C THR A 133 1.36 5.06 -8.95
N PRO A 134 1.36 5.86 -7.87
CA PRO A 134 1.80 5.38 -6.56
C PRO A 134 0.76 4.39 -6.00
N TYR A 135 1.21 3.20 -5.58
CA TYR A 135 0.44 2.24 -4.82
C TYR A 135 1.01 2.17 -3.39
N VAL A 136 0.27 2.72 -2.43
CA VAL A 136 0.71 2.82 -1.03
C VAL A 136 0.08 1.76 -0.15
N ARG A 137 0.90 0.91 0.44
CA ARG A 137 0.51 0.05 1.55
C ARG A 137 0.54 0.84 2.86
N LEU A 138 -0.62 1.17 3.39
CA LEU A 138 -0.73 1.97 4.62
C LEU A 138 -0.54 1.07 5.86
N MET A 139 0.65 1.12 6.45
CA MET A 139 1.07 0.24 7.54
C MET A 139 0.93 0.93 8.92
N LEU A 140 -0.26 0.88 9.52
CA LEU A 140 -0.50 1.36 10.90
C LEU A 140 0.07 0.34 11.92
N ARG A 141 1.39 0.28 12.05
CA ARG A 141 2.14 -0.57 13.01
C ARG A 141 3.09 0.24 13.87
N SER A 142 3.29 -0.18 15.12
CA SER A 142 4.19 0.50 16.08
C SER A 142 5.66 0.32 15.78
N ASP A 143 6.00 -0.71 15.01
CA ASP A 143 7.34 -1.15 14.65
C ASP A 143 7.19 -2.31 13.66
N SER A 144 8.31 -2.86 13.15
CA SER A 144 8.29 -3.90 12.13
C SER A 144 8.15 -5.33 12.64
N ALA A 145 8.17 -5.57 13.95
CA ALA A 145 8.06 -6.93 14.46
C ALA A 145 6.69 -7.56 14.14
N GLU A 146 6.70 -8.82 13.77
CA GLU A 146 5.49 -9.55 13.42
C GLU A 146 5.07 -10.49 14.54
N MET A 147 4.03 -11.30 14.30
CA MET A 147 3.60 -12.40 15.17
C MET A 147 3.27 -11.96 16.61
N ARG A 148 2.71 -10.75 16.75
CA ARG A 148 2.28 -10.22 18.05
C ARG A 148 1.15 -9.21 17.95
N ARG A 149 0.57 -8.87 19.11
CA ARG A 149 -0.44 -7.82 19.22
C ARG A 149 0.16 -6.44 18.97
N GLU A 150 -0.62 -5.58 18.32
CA GLU A 150 -0.29 -4.17 18.10
C GLU A 150 -0.57 -3.36 19.38
N PRO A 151 0.44 -2.68 19.97
CA PRO A 151 0.24 -1.98 21.24
C PRO A 151 -0.40 -0.59 21.09
N LYS A 152 -0.17 0.13 19.99
CA LYS A 152 -0.55 1.54 19.82
C LYS A 152 -1.68 1.73 18.83
N TYR A 153 -1.51 1.18 17.63
CA TYR A 153 -2.44 1.33 16.50
C TYR A 153 -3.44 0.16 16.43
N THR A 154 -4.01 -0.21 17.58
CA THR A 154 -4.98 -1.33 17.65
C THR A 154 -6.20 -1.05 16.77
N LEU A 155 -6.81 -2.10 16.19
CA LEU A 155 -8.06 -1.98 15.43
C LEU A 155 -9.16 -1.24 16.20
N LYS A 156 -9.30 -1.51 17.52
CA LYS A 156 -10.27 -0.82 18.39
C LYS A 156 -10.04 0.70 18.43
N ARG A 157 -8.80 1.14 18.58
CA ARG A 157 -8.45 2.58 18.63
C ARG A 157 -8.63 3.26 17.27
N ILE A 158 -8.31 2.57 16.17
CA ILE A 158 -8.53 3.06 14.81
C ILE A 158 -10.03 3.22 14.56
N ALA A 159 -10.82 2.16 14.79
CA ALA A 159 -12.27 2.19 14.63
C ALA A 159 -12.95 3.24 15.52
N ALA A 160 -12.40 3.49 16.72
CA ALA A 160 -12.88 4.54 17.63
C ALA A 160 -12.38 5.96 17.29
N GLY A 161 -11.72 6.14 16.15
CA GLY A 161 -11.33 7.44 15.63
C GLY A 161 -10.12 8.10 16.31
N LYS A 162 -9.32 7.36 17.08
CA LYS A 162 -8.19 7.93 17.83
C LYS A 162 -7.08 8.50 16.94
N PHE A 163 -7.09 8.19 15.65
CA PHE A 163 -6.09 8.63 14.67
C PHE A 163 -6.69 9.47 13.55
N ASP A 164 -7.95 9.91 13.67
CA ASP A 164 -8.64 10.61 12.59
C ASP A 164 -7.95 11.91 12.19
N ALA A 165 -7.41 12.66 13.15
CA ALA A 165 -6.68 13.88 12.83
C ALA A 165 -5.42 13.60 11.98
N ASP A 166 -4.75 12.47 12.22
CA ASP A 166 -3.61 12.02 11.42
C ASP A 166 -4.04 11.53 10.04
N LEU A 167 -5.10 10.70 9.99
CA LEU A 167 -5.68 10.20 8.74
C LEU A 167 -6.24 11.33 7.87
N ALA A 168 -6.84 12.36 8.46
CA ALA A 168 -7.33 13.53 7.73
C ALA A 168 -6.17 14.36 7.18
N ARG A 169 -5.05 14.49 7.91
CA ARG A 169 -3.82 15.11 7.36
C ARG A 169 -3.27 14.29 6.21
N TRP A 170 -3.16 12.97 6.40
CA TRP A 170 -2.72 12.03 5.37
C TRP A 170 -3.59 12.13 4.11
N GLY A 171 -4.91 12.16 4.26
CA GLY A 171 -5.86 12.34 3.15
C GLY A 171 -5.69 13.68 2.44
N ARG A 172 -5.52 14.80 3.16
CA ARG A 172 -5.23 16.10 2.51
C ARG A 172 -3.94 16.08 1.72
N ASP A 173 -2.90 15.45 2.26
CA ASP A 173 -1.60 15.34 1.60
C ASP A 173 -1.71 14.49 0.31
N VAL A 174 -2.60 13.48 0.27
CA VAL A 174 -2.93 12.70 -0.95
C VAL A 174 -3.79 13.51 -1.93
N ALA A 175 -4.80 14.22 -1.46
CA ALA A 175 -5.64 15.07 -2.30
C ALA A 175 -4.81 16.14 -3.03
N ALA A 176 -3.82 16.70 -2.34
CA ALA A 176 -2.89 17.70 -2.88
C ALA A 176 -1.93 17.17 -3.97
N LEU A 177 -1.94 15.87 -4.28
CA LEU A 177 -1.25 15.34 -5.45
C LEU A 177 -1.98 15.68 -6.75
N GLY A 178 -3.31 15.83 -6.72
CA GLY A 178 -4.12 16.10 -7.91
C GLY A 178 -4.12 14.97 -8.94
N ALA A 179 -3.67 13.77 -8.57
CA ALA A 179 -3.59 12.59 -9.44
C ALA A 179 -4.11 11.33 -8.71
N PRO A 180 -4.58 10.31 -9.44
CA PRO A 180 -4.99 9.04 -8.83
C PRO A 180 -3.88 8.38 -8.02
N VAL A 181 -4.25 7.75 -6.90
CA VAL A 181 -3.37 6.96 -6.03
C VAL A 181 -4.08 5.64 -5.70
N ILE A 182 -3.34 4.54 -5.71
CA ILE A 182 -3.84 3.26 -5.18
C ILE A 182 -3.42 3.18 -3.72
N ALA A 183 -4.33 2.81 -2.82
CA ALA A 183 -4.00 2.60 -1.43
C ALA A 183 -4.70 1.38 -0.84
N GLU A 184 -4.03 0.75 0.13
CA GLU A 184 -4.61 -0.32 0.92
C GLU A 184 -4.31 -0.14 2.40
N TYR A 185 -5.14 -0.72 3.25
CA TYR A 185 -4.84 -0.92 4.66
C TYR A 185 -5.06 -2.39 5.00
N GLY A 186 -4.17 -2.91 5.84
CA GLY A 186 -4.38 -4.22 6.42
C GLY A 186 -4.09 -5.36 5.47
N THR A 187 -3.00 -5.24 4.72
CA THR A 187 -2.42 -6.27 3.84
C THR A 187 -2.52 -7.64 4.48
N GLU A 188 -3.03 -8.60 3.70
CA GLU A 188 -3.09 -10.01 4.07
C GLU A 188 -3.67 -10.25 5.46
N MET A 189 -4.77 -9.57 5.79
CA MET A 189 -5.40 -9.68 7.12
C MET A 189 -5.89 -11.11 7.47
N ASN A 190 -5.97 -12.00 6.49
CA ASN A 190 -6.26 -13.41 6.67
C ASN A 190 -5.00 -14.27 6.91
N GLY A 191 -3.81 -13.67 6.96
CA GLY A 191 -2.60 -14.26 7.51
C GLY A 191 -2.48 -14.07 9.03
N GLU A 192 -1.49 -14.70 9.67
CA GLU A 192 -1.24 -14.56 11.11
C GLU A 192 -0.06 -13.66 11.49
N TRP A 193 0.78 -13.30 10.52
CA TRP A 193 2.00 -12.51 10.69
C TRP A 193 1.74 -11.07 11.14
N PHE A 194 0.83 -10.37 10.46
CA PHE A 194 0.51 -9.00 10.81
C PHE A 194 -0.47 -8.86 11.96
N ARG A 195 -0.50 -7.68 12.58
CA ARG A 195 -1.19 -7.44 13.85
C ARG A 195 -2.66 -7.07 13.70
N TRP A 196 -3.13 -6.83 12.48
CA TRP A 196 -4.49 -6.37 12.13
C TRP A 196 -5.45 -7.50 11.77
N ASN A 197 -5.18 -8.74 12.18
CA ASN A 197 -6.05 -9.89 11.92
C ASN A 197 -6.87 -10.31 13.17
N GLY A 198 -7.73 -11.30 12.98
CA GLY A 198 -8.51 -11.93 14.04
C GLY A 198 -7.65 -12.68 15.07
N ARG A 199 -6.52 -13.28 14.68
CA ARG A 199 -5.62 -14.03 15.61
C ARG A 199 -5.22 -13.15 16.79
N TRP A 200 -4.88 -11.90 16.54
CA TRP A 200 -4.42 -10.94 17.55
C TRP A 200 -5.53 -10.11 18.20
N ASN A 201 -6.72 -10.05 17.57
CA ASN A 201 -7.81 -9.14 17.96
C ASN A 201 -9.12 -9.84 18.36
N GLY A 202 -9.07 -11.11 18.78
CA GLY A 202 -10.25 -11.81 19.34
C GLY A 202 -11.09 -12.55 18.28
N ARG A 203 -10.43 -13.17 17.31
CA ARG A 203 -11.00 -14.01 16.25
C ARG A 203 -12.08 -13.28 15.46
N ALA A 204 -13.31 -13.79 15.45
CA ALA A 204 -14.42 -13.19 14.73
C ALA A 204 -14.72 -11.74 15.17
N ALA A 205 -14.52 -11.40 16.45
CA ALA A 205 -14.64 -10.01 16.91
C ALA A 205 -13.54 -9.12 16.30
N GLY A 206 -12.34 -9.66 16.13
CA GLY A 206 -11.23 -9.00 15.44
C GLY A 206 -11.53 -8.72 13.97
N ALA A 207 -12.14 -9.66 13.26
CA ALA A 207 -12.57 -9.44 11.87
C ALA A 207 -13.61 -8.32 11.75
N LYS A 208 -14.57 -8.24 12.69
CA LYS A 208 -15.52 -7.11 12.77
C LYS A 208 -14.79 -5.78 13.03
N LEU A 209 -13.82 -5.77 13.94
CA LEU A 209 -13.01 -4.58 14.24
C LEU A 209 -12.16 -4.15 13.04
N PHE A 210 -11.64 -5.10 12.26
CA PHE A 210 -10.90 -4.79 11.04
C PHE A 210 -11.77 -4.05 10.04
N ARG A 211 -12.98 -4.56 9.78
CA ARG A 211 -13.96 -3.88 8.91
C ARG A 211 -14.21 -2.45 9.38
N ALA A 212 -14.49 -2.26 10.66
CA ALA A 212 -14.75 -0.94 11.23
C ALA A 212 -13.54 0.00 11.13
N ALA A 213 -12.33 -0.51 11.38
CA ALA A 213 -11.09 0.26 11.27
C ALA A 213 -10.83 0.69 9.83
N TYR A 214 -10.95 -0.23 8.87
CA TYR A 214 -10.72 0.08 7.47
C TYR A 214 -11.75 1.06 6.92
N ARG A 215 -13.05 0.86 7.22
CA ARG A 215 -14.09 1.85 6.88
C ARG A 215 -13.77 3.22 7.46
N ARG A 216 -13.36 3.31 8.73
CA ARG A 216 -13.02 4.58 9.37
C ARG A 216 -11.87 5.29 8.66
N ILE A 217 -10.83 4.56 8.26
CA ILE A 217 -9.71 5.10 7.49
C ILE A 217 -10.22 5.75 6.20
N ILE A 218 -10.98 5.00 5.40
CA ILE A 218 -11.50 5.44 4.11
C ILE A 218 -12.42 6.66 4.27
N GLU A 219 -13.35 6.60 5.23
CA GLU A 219 -14.30 7.67 5.53
C GLU A 219 -13.56 8.97 5.89
N VAL A 220 -12.58 8.92 6.78
CA VAL A 220 -11.83 10.09 7.22
C VAL A 220 -10.99 10.68 6.11
N THR A 221 -10.34 9.86 5.29
CA THR A 221 -9.55 10.36 4.15
C THR A 221 -10.44 10.97 3.07
N ARG A 222 -11.59 10.36 2.76
CA ARG A 222 -12.56 10.90 1.79
C ARG A 222 -13.16 12.21 2.30
N ALA A 223 -13.52 12.30 3.58
CA ALA A 223 -13.99 13.53 4.22
C ALA A 223 -12.94 14.65 4.22
N ALA A 224 -11.65 14.28 4.20
CA ALA A 224 -10.53 15.20 4.05
C ALA A 224 -10.24 15.62 2.60
N GLY A 225 -11.07 15.18 1.63
CA GLY A 225 -10.98 15.55 0.22
C GLY A 225 -10.23 14.55 -0.67
N ALA A 226 -9.74 13.44 -0.13
CA ALA A 226 -8.95 12.45 -0.87
C ALA A 226 -9.83 11.50 -1.70
N GLN A 227 -10.61 12.06 -2.62
CA GLN A 227 -11.46 11.30 -3.54
C GLN A 227 -10.66 10.62 -4.66
N ASN A 228 -9.42 11.05 -4.86
CA ASN A 228 -8.46 10.51 -5.82
C ASN A 228 -7.79 9.19 -5.39
N ILE A 229 -8.27 8.55 -4.31
CA ILE A 229 -7.76 7.25 -3.86
C ILE A 229 -8.65 6.13 -4.39
N VAL A 230 -8.02 5.10 -4.97
CA VAL A 230 -8.61 3.79 -5.27
C VAL A 230 -8.22 2.82 -4.16
N TRP A 231 -9.20 2.32 -3.40
CA TRP A 231 -8.99 1.48 -2.22
C TRP A 231 -9.02 -0.01 -2.53
N VAL A 232 -7.96 -0.73 -2.13
CA VAL A 232 -7.78 -2.17 -2.39
C VAL A 232 -7.98 -3.00 -1.13
N PHE A 233 -8.95 -3.94 -1.15
CA PHE A 233 -9.06 -4.98 -0.13
C PHE A 233 -8.11 -6.12 -0.44
N HIS A 234 -6.98 -6.20 0.25
CA HIS A 234 -5.87 -7.09 -0.09
C HIS A 234 -5.79 -8.33 0.83
N VAL A 235 -5.92 -9.52 0.24
CA VAL A 235 -5.88 -10.82 0.95
C VAL A 235 -4.63 -11.63 0.59
N ASN A 236 -4.18 -12.50 1.48
CA ASN A 236 -3.34 -13.63 1.07
C ASN A 236 -4.21 -14.67 0.35
N HIS A 237 -3.67 -15.37 -0.66
CA HIS A 237 -4.43 -16.36 -1.44
C HIS A 237 -5.11 -17.43 -0.56
N ALA A 238 -4.44 -17.83 0.53
CA ALA A 238 -4.92 -18.78 1.51
C ALA A 238 -5.15 -18.13 2.89
N ASP A 239 -6.09 -18.68 3.66
CA ASP A 239 -6.29 -18.25 5.04
C ASP A 239 -5.29 -18.95 5.95
N TRP A 240 -4.55 -18.18 6.75
CA TRP A 240 -3.58 -18.69 7.70
C TRP A 240 -3.83 -18.09 9.10
N PRO A 241 -4.29 -18.88 10.08
CA PRO A 241 -4.68 -20.30 9.98
C PRO A 241 -5.95 -20.51 9.14
N ASN A 242 -6.08 -21.69 8.53
CA ASN A 242 -7.26 -22.09 7.75
C ASN A 242 -8.42 -22.52 8.66
N VAL A 243 -9.09 -21.54 9.26
CA VAL A 243 -10.19 -21.74 10.21
C VAL A 243 -11.34 -20.78 9.90
N ARG A 244 -12.58 -21.20 10.20
CA ARG A 244 -13.80 -20.46 9.80
C ARG A 244 -13.81 -18.99 10.22
N TRP A 245 -13.29 -18.66 11.40
CA TRP A 245 -13.26 -17.27 11.87
C TRP A 245 -12.23 -16.40 11.14
N ASN A 246 -11.24 -17.00 10.47
CA ASN A 246 -10.14 -16.29 9.81
C ASN A 246 -10.31 -16.15 8.29
N ARG A 247 -11.38 -16.70 7.73
CA ARG A 247 -11.75 -16.53 6.32
C ARG A 247 -11.73 -15.06 5.93
N PHE A 248 -11.02 -14.68 4.86
CA PHE A 248 -10.94 -13.27 4.43
C PHE A 248 -12.31 -12.64 4.18
N GLU A 249 -13.34 -13.42 3.83
CA GLU A 249 -14.71 -12.94 3.64
C GLU A 249 -15.26 -12.27 4.91
N ASN A 250 -14.80 -12.71 6.09
CA ASN A 250 -15.17 -12.10 7.37
C ASN A 250 -14.58 -10.69 7.55
N TYR A 251 -13.55 -10.32 6.80
CA TYR A 251 -12.84 -9.05 6.95
C TYR A 251 -13.26 -8.01 5.90
N TYR A 252 -14.11 -8.37 4.94
CA TYR A 252 -14.50 -7.49 3.84
C TYR A 252 -15.25 -6.23 4.33
N PRO A 253 -14.75 -5.00 4.09
CA PRO A 253 -15.37 -3.77 4.58
C PRO A 253 -16.68 -3.36 3.90
N GLY A 254 -16.95 -3.86 2.69
CA GLY A 254 -18.16 -3.59 1.92
C GLY A 254 -17.90 -2.96 0.54
N ASP A 255 -18.82 -3.22 -0.39
CA ASP A 255 -18.76 -2.74 -1.79
C ASP A 255 -18.81 -1.21 -1.92
N ASP A 256 -19.34 -0.51 -0.92
CA ASP A 256 -19.48 0.95 -0.92
C ASP A 256 -18.17 1.70 -0.62
N VAL A 257 -17.19 0.99 -0.06
CA VAL A 257 -15.90 1.58 0.32
C VAL A 257 -14.71 0.99 -0.41
N ILE A 258 -14.80 -0.25 -0.90
CA ILE A 258 -13.71 -0.91 -1.63
C ILE A 258 -13.90 -0.77 -3.13
N ASP A 259 -12.83 -0.42 -3.83
CA ASP A 259 -12.83 -0.27 -5.29
C ASP A 259 -12.36 -1.56 -5.96
N TRP A 260 -11.24 -2.14 -5.49
CA TRP A 260 -10.65 -3.36 -6.04
C TRP A 260 -10.36 -4.40 -4.94
N CYS A 261 -10.28 -5.67 -5.33
CA CYS A 261 -9.77 -6.74 -4.46
C CYS A 261 -8.34 -7.10 -4.86
N GLY A 262 -7.42 -7.11 -3.90
CA GLY A 262 -6.03 -7.51 -4.09
C GLY A 262 -5.77 -8.93 -3.60
N VAL A 263 -4.83 -9.62 -4.21
CA VAL A 263 -4.35 -10.93 -3.76
C VAL A 263 -2.83 -11.03 -3.81
N SER A 264 -2.25 -11.59 -2.74
CA SER A 264 -0.86 -12.07 -2.70
C SER A 264 -0.78 -13.55 -3.06
N VAL A 265 0.12 -13.90 -3.98
CA VAL A 265 0.42 -15.29 -4.36
C VAL A 265 1.93 -15.49 -4.46
N TYR A 266 2.55 -15.94 -3.38
CA TYR A 266 3.96 -16.32 -3.37
C TYR A 266 4.11 -17.82 -3.52
N SER A 267 5.22 -18.25 -4.15
CA SER A 267 5.71 -19.62 -4.01
C SER A 267 6.61 -19.71 -2.77
N MET A 268 7.92 -19.91 -2.94
CA MET A 268 8.85 -19.98 -1.82
C MET A 268 9.23 -18.58 -1.34
N LEU A 269 9.22 -18.36 -0.03
CA LEU A 269 9.61 -17.12 0.64
C LEU A 269 10.99 -17.20 1.28
N GLY A 270 11.59 -18.39 1.36
CA GLY A 270 12.93 -18.59 1.90
C GLY A 270 13.74 -19.65 1.16
N PRO A 271 15.08 -19.65 1.32
CA PRO A 271 15.97 -20.58 0.63
C PRO A 271 15.80 -22.04 1.07
N ASP A 272 15.31 -22.27 2.29
CA ASP A 272 15.22 -23.59 2.91
C ASP A 272 13.81 -24.21 2.80
N GLU A 273 12.81 -23.46 2.33
CA GLU A 273 11.44 -23.93 2.16
C GLU A 273 11.36 -25.05 1.09
N ASP A 274 10.45 -25.99 1.30
CA ASP A 274 10.27 -27.21 0.50
C ASP A 274 8.84 -27.46 0.02
N GLU A 275 7.89 -26.60 0.37
CA GLU A 275 6.49 -26.68 -0.05
C GLU A 275 6.11 -25.50 -0.95
N PRO A 276 6.37 -25.56 -2.28
CA PRO A 276 6.01 -24.47 -3.17
C PRO A 276 4.50 -24.40 -3.37
N SER A 277 3.98 -23.18 -3.48
CA SER A 277 2.60 -22.96 -3.92
C SER A 277 2.55 -22.80 -5.44
N ASP A 278 1.63 -23.53 -6.08
CA ASP A 278 1.35 -23.33 -7.51
C ASP A 278 0.62 -22.00 -7.71
N PHE A 279 1.22 -21.10 -8.50
CA PHE A 279 0.69 -19.74 -8.67
C PHE A 279 -0.71 -19.73 -9.27
N VAL A 280 -0.94 -20.47 -10.36
CA VAL A 280 -2.21 -20.45 -11.10
C VAL A 280 -3.32 -21.05 -10.25
N ALA A 281 -3.09 -22.21 -9.64
CA ALA A 281 -4.07 -22.87 -8.78
C ALA A 281 -4.42 -22.04 -7.54
N SER A 282 -3.40 -21.43 -6.92
CA SER A 282 -3.56 -20.54 -5.75
C SER A 282 -4.35 -19.29 -6.10
N LEU A 283 -4.01 -18.65 -7.23
CA LEU A 283 -4.73 -17.51 -7.75
C LEU A 283 -6.18 -17.88 -8.08
N ASP A 284 -6.43 -18.99 -8.78
CA ASP A 284 -7.77 -19.45 -9.14
C ASP A 284 -8.66 -19.74 -7.93
N GLN A 285 -8.08 -20.29 -6.86
CA GLN A 285 -8.79 -20.52 -5.62
C GLN A 285 -9.22 -19.19 -4.98
N ALA A 286 -8.28 -18.26 -4.82
CA ALA A 286 -8.53 -16.95 -4.22
C ALA A 286 -9.49 -16.11 -5.09
N TYR A 287 -9.27 -16.10 -6.41
CA TYR A 287 -10.08 -15.40 -7.39
C TYR A 287 -11.54 -15.85 -7.33
N ARG A 288 -11.82 -17.16 -7.34
CA ARG A 288 -13.20 -17.67 -7.23
C ARG A 288 -13.90 -17.22 -5.94
N ARG A 289 -13.17 -17.13 -4.83
CA ARG A 289 -13.71 -16.62 -3.55
C ARG A 289 -13.97 -15.11 -3.62
N LEU A 290 -13.02 -14.32 -4.12
CA LEU A 290 -13.16 -12.88 -4.33
C LEU A 290 -14.33 -12.55 -5.26
N ARG A 291 -14.51 -13.29 -6.36
CA ARG A 291 -15.62 -13.10 -7.30
C ARG A 291 -17.00 -13.42 -6.72
N ARG A 292 -17.08 -14.33 -5.73
CA ARG A 292 -18.32 -14.56 -4.97
C ARG A 292 -18.56 -13.48 -3.93
N LEU A 293 -17.50 -12.99 -3.30
CA LEU A 293 -17.56 -11.97 -2.26
C LEU A 293 -17.94 -10.59 -2.84
N ALA A 294 -17.34 -10.21 -3.96
CA ALA A 294 -17.44 -8.88 -4.56
C ALA A 294 -17.50 -9.00 -6.11
N PRO A 295 -18.65 -9.43 -6.68
CA PRO A 295 -18.77 -9.79 -8.10
C PRO A 295 -18.63 -8.61 -9.07
N SER A 296 -18.70 -7.37 -8.63
CA SER A 296 -18.51 -6.20 -9.48
C SER A 296 -17.09 -5.64 -9.43
N LYS A 297 -16.27 -6.09 -8.47
CA LYS A 297 -14.95 -5.51 -8.20
C LYS A 297 -13.86 -6.16 -9.07
N PRO A 298 -13.00 -5.37 -9.74
CA PRO A 298 -11.78 -5.87 -10.36
C PRO A 298 -10.86 -6.55 -9.33
N VAL A 299 -10.05 -7.49 -9.81
CA VAL A 299 -9.03 -8.16 -9.01
C VAL A 299 -7.65 -7.75 -9.51
N ILE A 300 -6.78 -7.35 -8.59
CA ILE A 300 -5.36 -7.06 -8.80
C ILE A 300 -4.53 -8.17 -8.12
N VAL A 301 -3.53 -8.70 -8.81
CA VAL A 301 -2.46 -9.48 -8.16
C VAL A 301 -1.49 -8.45 -7.60
N SER A 302 -1.67 -8.11 -6.33
CA SER A 302 -0.92 -7.04 -5.68
C SER A 302 0.50 -7.48 -5.35
N GLU A 303 0.67 -8.76 -5.06
CA GLU A 303 1.94 -9.36 -4.68
C GLU A 303 2.06 -10.75 -5.30
N PHE A 304 3.22 -11.04 -5.87
CA PHE A 304 3.60 -12.38 -6.27
C PHE A 304 5.11 -12.47 -6.44
N GLY A 305 5.67 -13.67 -6.26
CA GLY A 305 7.09 -13.90 -6.40
C GLY A 305 7.53 -15.26 -5.88
N THR A 306 8.82 -15.53 -6.05
CA THR A 306 9.53 -16.62 -5.41
C THR A 306 10.93 -16.14 -5.03
N ASP A 307 11.48 -16.65 -3.93
CA ASP A 307 12.83 -16.33 -3.48
C ASP A 307 13.86 -16.84 -4.49
N ILE A 308 14.63 -15.93 -5.09
CA ILE A 308 15.67 -16.24 -6.08
C ILE A 308 16.78 -17.16 -5.54
N ARG A 309 16.91 -17.27 -4.21
CA ARG A 309 17.90 -18.12 -3.54
C ARG A 309 17.39 -19.53 -3.28
N ASN A 310 16.09 -19.80 -3.46
CA ASN A 310 15.57 -21.14 -3.26
C ASN A 310 15.96 -22.05 -4.45
N PRO A 311 16.77 -23.10 -4.24
CA PRO A 311 17.24 -23.95 -5.32
C PRO A 311 16.16 -24.89 -5.88
N ARG A 312 15.05 -25.09 -5.13
CA ARG A 312 13.95 -25.97 -5.51
C ARG A 312 12.89 -25.26 -6.36
N GLU A 313 12.79 -23.94 -6.25
CA GLU A 313 11.87 -23.12 -7.04
C GLU A 313 12.60 -22.01 -7.82
N PRO A 314 13.37 -22.36 -8.88
CA PRO A 314 14.10 -21.36 -9.67
C PRO A 314 13.18 -20.28 -10.25
N ALA A 315 13.55 -19.01 -10.02
CA ALA A 315 12.67 -17.87 -10.29
C ALA A 315 12.25 -17.71 -11.76
N ALA A 316 13.15 -17.95 -12.72
CA ALA A 316 12.83 -17.80 -14.14
C ALA A 316 11.81 -18.86 -14.64
N PRO A 317 12.06 -20.18 -14.46
CA PRO A 317 11.05 -21.20 -14.78
C PRO A 317 9.72 -21.02 -14.04
N TRP A 318 9.74 -20.54 -12.79
CA TRP A 318 8.52 -20.23 -12.06
C TRP A 318 7.75 -19.07 -12.71
N ALA A 319 8.45 -17.98 -13.08
CA ALA A 319 7.84 -16.82 -13.72
C ALA A 319 7.22 -17.19 -15.08
N ASP A 320 7.87 -18.05 -15.87
CA ASP A 320 7.32 -18.55 -17.13
C ASP A 320 6.01 -19.32 -16.92
N ARG A 321 5.92 -20.16 -15.88
CA ARG A 321 4.67 -20.88 -15.54
C ARG A 321 3.59 -19.96 -14.96
N ALA A 322 3.98 -18.92 -14.23
CA ALA A 322 3.05 -18.00 -13.59
C ALA A 322 2.43 -17.00 -14.59
N LEU A 323 3.17 -16.61 -15.62
CA LEU A 323 2.80 -15.54 -16.55
C LEU A 323 2.54 -16.00 -18.00
N GLY A 324 2.94 -17.22 -18.37
CA GLY A 324 2.73 -17.82 -19.70
C GLY A 324 1.40 -18.54 -19.82
#